data_AF-A0A8I1ZS29-F1
#
_entry.id   AF-A0A8I1ZS29-F1
#
_cell.length_a   1.000
_cell.length_b   1.000
_cell.length_c   1.000
_cell.angle_alpha   90.00
_cell.angle_beta   90.00
_cell.angle_gamma   90.00
#
_symmetry.space_group_name_H-M   'P 1'
#
loop_
_entity.id
_entity.type
_entity.pdbx_description
1 polymer ?
#
loop_
_entity_poly.entity_id
_entity_poly.type
_entity_poly.pdbx_seq_one_letter_code
_entity_poly.pdbx_strand_id
1 'polypeptide(L)' 'MKVHWTVTAEGHLDAIHDYIAQDSPEYAKRVVDLITCRSQQISDYPLSGRRVPEYDIDQIREVIEGSYRII' A
#
# COMPACT_ATOMS: atom_id res chain seq x y z
N MET A 1 9.15 7.32 12.16
CA MET A 1 7.77 7.85 12.30
C MET A 1 6.80 6.70 12.55
N LYS A 2 5.57 6.95 13.01
CA LYS A 2 4.52 5.91 13.07
C LYS A 2 3.67 5.98 11.80
N VAL A 3 3.47 4.85 11.14
CA VAL A 3 2.58 4.74 9.98
C VAL A 3 1.18 4.40 10.48
N HIS A 4 0.20 5.15 10.00
CA HIS A 4 -1.21 4.94 10.30
C HIS A 4 -1.95 4.67 8.99
N TRP A 5 -2.71 3.58 8.96
CA TRP A 5 -3.59 3.26 7.85
C TRP A 5 -4.94 3.91 8.08
N THR A 6 -5.57 4.37 6.99
CA THR A 6 -6.96 4.82 7.05
C THR A 6 -7.88 3.61 6.99
N VAL A 7 -9.08 3.72 7.53
CA VAL A 7 -10.11 2.65 7.44
C VAL A 7 -10.38 2.26 5.98
N THR A 8 -10.35 3.23 5.08
CA THR A 8 -10.49 2.98 3.63
C THR A 8 -9.33 2.13 3.10
N ALA A 9 -8.09 2.41 3.51
CA ALA A 9 -6.93 1.66 3.07
C ALA A 9 -6.91 0.23 3.64
N GLU A 10 -7.38 0.03 4.88
CA GLU A 10 -7.61 -1.31 5.44
C GLU A 10 -8.65 -2.08 4.61
N GLY A 11 -9.79 -1.47 4.27
CA GLY A 11 -10.80 -2.09 3.42
C GLY A 11 -10.30 -2.41 2.01
N HIS A 12 -9.37 -1.63 1.46
CA HIS A 12 -8.71 -1.96 0.19
C HIS A 12 -7.80 -3.18 0.31
N LEU A 13 -7.06 -3.34 1.41
CA LEU A 13 -6.24 -4.53 1.65
C LEU A 13 -7.11 -5.79 1.74
N ASP A 14 -8.23 -5.72 2.46
CA ASP A 14 -9.19 -6.82 2.56
C ASP A 14 -9.77 -7.17 1.17
N ALA A 15 -10.17 -6.17 0.38
CA ALA A 15 -10.69 -6.40 -0.96
C ALA A 15 -9.64 -7.04 -1.91
N ILE A 16 -8.38 -6.60 -1.84
CA ILE A 16 -7.28 -7.19 -2.61
C ILE A 16 -7.06 -8.65 -2.18
N HIS A 17 -7.05 -8.91 -0.87
CA HIS A 17 -6.92 -10.25 -0.34
C HIS A 17 -8.04 -11.16 -0.83
N ASP A 18 -9.29 -10.75 -0.64
CA ASP A 18 -10.47 -11.55 -0.96
C ASP A 18 -10.62 -11.79 -2.47
N TYR A 19 -10.16 -10.84 -3.29
CA TYR A 19 -10.10 -11.04 -4.74
C TYR A 19 -9.09 -12.13 -5.12
N ILE A 20 -7.86 -12.04 -4.62
CA ILE A 20 -6.78 -13.00 -4.97
C ILE A 20 -7.02 -14.37 -4.32
N ALA A 21 -7.61 -14.40 -3.13
CA ALA A 21 -7.86 -15.62 -2.38
C ALA A 21 -8.83 -16.57 -3.09
N GLN A 22 -9.63 -16.07 -4.04
CA GLN A 22 -10.47 -16.89 -4.92
C GLN A 22 -9.63 -17.86 -5.76
N ASP A 23 -8.43 -17.45 -6.16
CA ASP A 23 -7.49 -18.27 -6.94
C ASP A 23 -6.45 -18.96 -6.05
N SER A 24 -5.83 -18.21 -5.13
CA SER A 24 -4.84 -18.75 -4.18
C SER A 24 -4.79 -17.93 -2.89
N PRO A 25 -5.26 -18.49 -1.76
CA PRO A 25 -5.19 -17.86 -0.44
C PRO A 25 -3.75 -17.56 0.00
N GLU A 26 -2.80 -18.45 -0.30
CA GLU A 26 -1.39 -18.26 0.06
C GLU A 26 -0.77 -17.10 -0.70
N TYR A 27 -1.15 -16.93 -1.98
CA TYR A 27 -0.70 -15.82 -2.78
C TYR A 27 -1.34 -14.50 -2.32
N ALA A 28 -2.64 -14.52 -1.97
CA ALA A 28 -3.34 -13.36 -1.41
C ALA A 28 -2.62 -12.82 -0.17
N LYS A 29 -2.28 -13.71 0.77
CA LYS A 29 -1.51 -13.34 1.97
C LYS A 29 -0.16 -12.73 1.63
N ARG A 30 0.59 -13.33 0.69
CA ARG A 30 1.88 -12.78 0.24
C ARG A 30 1.77 -11.38 -0.34
N VAL A 31 0.70 -11.09 -1.08
CA VAL A 31 0.47 -9.75 -1.66
C VAL A 31 0.20 -8.72 -0.56
N VAL A 32 -0.65 -9.04 0.42
CA VAL A 32 -0.89 -8.16 1.58
C VAL A 32 0.39 -7.95 2.39
N ASP A 33 1.16 -9.00 2.64
CA ASP A 33 2.44 -8.92 3.35
C ASP A 33 3.45 -8.03 2.61
N LEU A 34 3.52 -8.11 1.28
CA LEU A 34 4.38 -7.23 0.45
C LEU A 34 3.98 -5.76 0.58
N ILE A 35 2.68 -5.46 0.44
CA ILE A 35 2.15 -4.09 0.53
C ILE A 35 2.40 -3.51 1.92
N THR A 36 2.10 -4.27 2.98
CA THR A 36 2.28 -3.82 4.36
C THR A 36 3.76 -3.67 4.72
N CYS A 37 4.64 -4.58 4.27
CA CYS A 37 6.09 -4.45 4.44
C CYS A 37 6.64 -3.19 3.75
N ARG A 38 6.17 -2.91 2.53
CA ARG A 38 6.56 -1.68 1.80
C ARG A 38 6.19 -0.42 2.57
N SER A 39 5.03 -0.41 3.23
CA SER A 39 4.61 0.72 4.08
C SER A 39 5.53 0.95 5.28
N GLN A 40 6.16 -0.10 5.82
CA GLN A 40 7.06 0.04 6.97
C GLN A 40 8.28 0.88 6.62
N GLN A 41 8.82 0.76 5.39
CA GLN A 41 9.93 1.59 4.91
C GLN A 41 9.59 3.09 4.91
N ILE A 42 8.31 3.47 4.75
CA ILE A 42 7.86 4.87 4.80
C ILE A 42 8.12 5.46 6.20
N SER A 43 8.11 4.64 7.25
CA SER A 43 8.43 5.05 8.61
C SER A 43 9.84 5.63 8.73
N ASP A 44 10.78 5.10 7.96
CA ASP A 44 12.20 5.45 7.97
C ASP A 44 12.54 6.48 6.87
N TYR A 45 11.87 6.38 5.71
CA TYR A 45 12.07 7.23 4.55
C TYR A 45 10.75 7.82 4.02
N PRO A 46 10.13 8.77 4.73
CA PRO A 46 8.81 9.31 4.38
C PRO A 46 8.77 10.04 3.03
N LEU A 47 9.92 10.50 2.55
CA LEU A 47 10.06 11.20 1.26
C LEU A 47 10.48 10.29 0.10
N SER A 48 10.56 8.97 0.32
CA SER A 48 10.98 8.00 -0.72
C SER A 48 9.93 7.81 -1.82
N GLY A 49 8.66 8.10 -1.53
CA GLY A 49 7.58 8.06 -2.52
C GLY A 49 7.65 9.20 -3.53
N ARG A 50 7.17 8.95 -4.74
CA ARG A 50 7.01 9.99 -5.77
C ARG A 50 5.79 10.84 -5.45
N ARG A 51 5.77 12.10 -5.91
CA ARG A 51 4.55 12.91 -5.82
C ARG A 51 3.46 12.31 -6.69
N VAL A 52 2.23 12.34 -6.19
CA VAL A 52 1.09 11.81 -6.93
C VAL A 52 0.71 12.80 -8.02
N PRO A 53 0.80 12.44 -9.32
CA PRO A 53 0.52 13.40 -10.39
C PRO A 53 -0.93 13.89 -10.40
N GLU A 54 -1.87 13.13 -9.84
CA GLU A 54 -3.28 13.50 -9.72
C GLU A 54 -3.56 14.53 -8.61
N TYR A 55 -2.69 14.59 -7.60
CA TYR A 55 -2.80 15.54 -6.50
C TYR A 55 -1.55 16.41 -6.51
N ASP A 56 -1.66 17.65 -6.99
CA ASP A 56 -0.57 18.64 -7.04
C ASP A 56 -0.20 19.16 -5.63
N ILE A 57 0.05 18.24 -4.70
CA ILE A 57 0.26 18.45 -3.28
C ILE A 57 1.48 17.64 -2.86
N ASP A 58 2.56 18.33 -2.45
CA ASP A 58 3.84 17.70 -2.07
C ASP A 58 3.76 16.74 -0.87
N GLN A 59 2.70 16.86 -0.08
CA GLN A 59 2.42 16.02 1.08
C GLN A 59 1.82 14.66 0.70
N ILE A 60 1.18 14.57 -0.48
CA ILE A 60 0.59 13.32 -0.97
C ILE A 60 1.63 12.64 -1.85
N ARG A 61 2.05 11.47 -1.43
CA ARG A 61 3.10 10.70 -2.09
C ARG A 61 2.62 9.30 -2.31
N GLU A 62 3.12 8.69 -3.36
CA GLU A 62 2.85 7.32 -3.67
C GLU A 62 4.10 6.46 -3.76
N VAL A 63 3.93 5.23 -3.33
CA VAL A 63 4.92 4.16 -3.48
C VAL A 63 4.28 3.06 -4.32
N ILE A 64 5.03 2.60 -5.30
CA ILE A 64 4.59 1.54 -6.21
C ILE A 64 5.14 0.22 -5.69
N GLU A 65 4.26 -0.77 -5.56
CA GLU A 65 4.61 -2.15 -5.21
C GLU A 65 3.91 -3.11 -6.18
N GLY A 66 4.67 -3.68 -7.11
CA GLY A 66 4.13 -4.48 -8.21
C GLY A 66 3.10 -3.70 -9.04
N SER A 67 1.86 -4.17 -9.06
CA SER A 67 0.74 -3.54 -9.78
C SER A 67 -0.09 -2.60 -8.89
N TYR A 68 0.30 -2.37 -7.63
CA TYR A 68 -0.44 -1.57 -6.67
C TYR A 68 0.26 -0.23 -6.40
N ARG A 69 -0.55 0.81 -6.16
CA ARG A 69 -0.10 2.14 -5.71
C ARG A 69 -0.55 2.33 -4.27
N ILE A 70 0.39 2.60 -3.38
CA ILE A 70 0.15 2.92 -1.97
C ILE A 70 0.19 4.44 -1.86
N ILE A 71 -0.93 5.08 -1.47
CA ILE A 71 -1.12 6.54 -1.39
C ILE A 71 -1.58 6.92 0.01
#